data_AF-A0A645DZ19-F1
#
_entry.id   AF-A0A645DZ19-F1
#
_cell.length_a   1.000
_cell.length_b   1.000
_cell.length_c   1.000
_cell.angle_alpha   90.00
_cell.angle_beta   90.00
_cell.angle_gamma   90.00
#
_symmetry.space_group_name_H-M   'P 1'
#
loop_
_entity.id
_entity.type
_entity.pdbx_description
1 polymer ?
#
loop_
_entity_poly.entity_id
_entity_poly.type
_entity_poly.pdbx_seq_one_letter_code
_entity_poly.pdbx_strand_id
1 'polypeptide(L)' 'MLNQGLVLTKEKLLLKVWGYESDAEDNNVEVYISFLRRKLQHLRSTAKIITLRMAGYSLVPGEETP' A
#
# COMPACT_ATOMS: atom_id res chain seq x y z
N MET A 1 15.50 0.46 -8.96
CA MET A 1 14.09 0.21 -8.57
C MET A 1 14.07 -0.06 -7.07
N LEU A 2 13.62 0.87 -6.23
CA LEU A 2 13.99 0.87 -4.80
C LEU A 2 13.00 0.21 -3.83
N ASN A 3 11.77 -0.13 -4.25
CA ASN A 3 10.75 -0.65 -3.33
C ASN A 3 9.90 -1.81 -3.89
N GLN A 4 10.37 -2.52 -4.92
CA GLN A 4 9.68 -3.72 -5.42
C GLN A 4 9.85 -4.85 -4.39
N GLY A 5 8.75 -5.30 -3.77
CA GLY A 5 8.74 -6.42 -2.82
C GLY A 5 8.83 -6.05 -1.34
N LEU A 6 8.77 -4.76 -0.96
CA LEU A 6 8.74 -4.37 0.45
C LEU A 6 7.35 -4.58 1.04
N VAL A 7 7.27 -5.49 2.02
CA VAL A 7 6.11 -5.64 2.89
C VAL A 7 6.10 -4.47 3.87
N LEU A 8 5.07 -3.63 3.77
CA LEU A 8 4.81 -2.53 4.68
C LEU A 8 3.71 -2.95 5.66
N THR A 9 4.05 -3.00 6.95
CA THR A 9 3.07 -3.23 8.01
C THR A 9 2.11 -2.03 8.11
N LYS A 10 0.92 -2.27 8.66
CA LYS A 10 -0.11 -1.23 8.86
C LYS A 10 0.46 -0.06 9.68
N GLU A 11 1.21 -0.36 10.73
CA GLU A 11 1.92 0.62 11.58
C GLU A 11 2.93 1.46 10.79
N LYS A 12 3.75 0.84 9.92
CA LYS A 12 4.71 1.58 9.09
C LYS A 12 4.03 2.51 8.09
N LEU A 13 2.89 2.08 7.53
CA LEU A 13 2.05 2.88 6.65
C LEU A 13 1.43 4.06 7.41
N LEU A 14 0.89 3.81 8.60
CA LEU A 14 0.35 4.85 9.48
C LEU A 14 1.43 5.90 9.80
N LEU A 15 2.60 5.45 10.27
CA LEU A 15 3.76 6.31 10.56
C LEU A 15 4.24 7.12 9.36
N LYS A 16 4.32 6.52 8.17
CA LYS A 16 4.82 7.21 6.97
C LYS A 16 3.83 8.21 6.37
N VAL A 17 2.54 7.92 6.46
CA VAL A 17 1.49 8.75 5.83
C VAL A 17 0.95 9.78 6.79
N TRP A 18 0.75 9.41 8.05
CA TRP A 18 0.14 10.24 9.09
C TRP A 18 1.11 10.72 10.18
N GLY A 19 2.26 10.07 10.36
CA GLY A 19 3.19 10.42 11.44
C GLY A 19 2.70 9.96 12.82
N TYR A 20 3.53 10.11 13.84
CA TYR A 20 3.23 9.71 15.23
C TYR A 20 2.10 10.53 15.88
N GLU A 21 1.67 11.63 15.25
CA GLU A 21 0.80 12.64 15.85
C GLU A 21 -0.65 12.60 15.35
N SER A 22 -1.02 11.62 14.54
CA SER A 22 -2.41 11.54 14.07
C SER A 22 -3.20 10.56 14.92
N ASP A 23 -4.32 11.00 15.49
CA ASP A 23 -5.50 10.20 15.85
C ASP A 23 -6.11 9.51 14.61
N ALA A 24 -5.27 9.02 13.69
CA ALA A 24 -5.69 8.33 12.50
C ALA A 24 -6.21 6.95 12.93
N GLU A 25 -7.53 6.85 13.04
CA GLU A 25 -8.21 5.58 13.20
C GLU A 25 -7.73 4.58 12.14
N ASP A 26 -7.65 3.30 12.52
CA ASP A 26 -7.22 2.17 11.67
C ASP A 26 -7.90 2.15 10.28
N ASN A 27 -9.09 2.74 10.18
CA ASN A 27 -9.89 2.94 8.97
C ASN A 27 -9.18 3.78 7.89
N ASN A 28 -8.36 4.76 8.29
CA ASN A 28 -7.68 5.66 7.37
C ASN A 28 -6.68 4.92 6.47
N VAL A 29 -6.03 3.87 6.97
CA VAL A 29 -5.12 3.05 6.17
C VAL A 29 -5.86 2.35 5.04
N GLU A 30 -7.08 1.86 5.29
CA GLU A 30 -7.89 1.18 4.28
C GLU A 30 -8.37 2.15 3.19
N VAL A 31 -8.75 3.37 3.58
CA VAL A 31 -9.10 4.45 2.65
C VAL A 31 -7.89 4.81 1.79
N TYR A 32 -6.71 4.94 2.39
CA TYR A 32 -5.48 5.28 1.66
C TYR A 32 -5.07 4.18 0.68
N ILE A 33 -5.11 2.92 1.10
CA ILE A 33 -4.82 1.77 0.23
C ILE A 33 -5.81 1.71 -0.93
N SER A 34 -7.09 1.97 -0.69
CA SER A 34 -8.12 2.05 -1.72
C SER A 34 -7.85 3.20 -2.71
N PHE A 35 -7.46 4.36 -2.19
CA PHE A 35 -7.07 5.51 -3.01
C PHE A 35 -5.84 5.22 -3.86
N LEU A 36 -4.81 4.62 -3.27
CA LEU A 36 -3.57 4.25 -3.95
C LEU A 36 -3.83 3.22 -5.05
N ARG A 37 -4.69 2.21 -4.80
CA ARG A 37 -5.14 1.25 -5.81
C ARG A 37 -5.81 1.94 -6.99
N ARG A 38 -6.75 2.86 -6.74
CA ARG A 38 -7.40 3.65 -7.81
C ARG A 38 -6.39 4.47 -8.60
N LYS A 39 -5.43 5.11 -7.92
CA LYS A 39 -4.40 5.94 -8.57
C LYS A 39 -3.48 5.09 -9.45
N LEU A 40 -3.05 3.91 -8.98
CA LEU A 40 -2.24 2.97 -9.75
C LEU A 40 -2.99 2.46 -10.99
N GLN A 41 -4.27 2.13 -10.85
CA GLN A 41 -5.13 1.76 -11.99
C GLN A 41 -5.26 2.91 -13.00
N HIS A 42 -5.43 4.14 -12.53
CA HIS A 42 -5.52 5.33 -13.38
C HIS A 42 -4.24 5.58 -14.17
N LEU A 43 -3.09 5.34 -13.53
CA LEU A 43 -1.77 5.45 -14.13
C LEU A 43 -1.44 4.27 -15.07
N ARG A 44 -2.37 3.32 -15.27
CA ARG A 44 -2.14 2.03 -15.94
C ARG A 44 -0.86 1.35 -15.45
N SER A 45 -0.56 1.53 -14.16
CA SER A 45 0.61 0.89 -13.56
C SER A 45 0.33 -0.59 -13.43
N THR A 46 1.30 -1.41 -13.79
CA THR A 46 1.23 -2.85 -13.55
C THR A 46 1.23 -3.16 -12.05
N ALA A 47 1.73 -2.27 -11.19
CA ALA A 47 1.85 -2.51 -9.76
C ALA A 47 0.50 -2.79 -9.07
N LYS A 48 0.42 -3.88 -8.31
CA LYS A 48 -0.73 -4.30 -7.50
C LYS A 48 -0.37 -4.27 -6.02
N ILE A 49 -1.32 -3.83 -5.21
CA ILE A 49 -1.22 -3.86 -3.75
C ILE A 49 -1.93 -5.10 -3.24
N ILE A 50 -1.17 -6.03 -2.67
CA ILE A 50 -1.70 -7.23 -2.01
C ILE A 50 -1.80 -6.99 -0.52
N THR A 51 -2.92 -7.40 0.08
CA THR A 51 -3.07 -7.41 1.54
C THR A 51 -2.64 -8.78 2.05
N LEU A 52 -1.59 -8.82 2.87
CA LEU A 52 -1.15 -10.01 3.59
C LEU A 52 -1.80 -10.03 4.96
N ARG A 53 -2.69 -11.00 5.17
CA ARG A 53 -3.42 -11.17 6.43
C ARG A 53 -2.41 -11.31 7.58
N MET A 54 -2.55 -10.47 8.61
CA MET A 54 -1.66 -10.37 9.78
C MET A 54 -0.23 -9.85 9.54
N ALA A 55 0.18 -9.54 8.31
CA ALA A 55 1.53 -9.02 8.01
C ALA A 55 1.52 -7.59 7.43
N GLY A 56 0.45 -7.15 6.77
CA GLY A 56 0.32 -5.79 6.23
C GLY A 56 0.03 -5.76 4.73
N TYR A 57 0.66 -4.83 4.02
CA TYR A 57 0.45 -4.61 2.58
C TYR A 57 1.76 -4.76 1.84
N SER A 58 1.72 -5.40 0.67
CA SER A 58 2.88 -5.54 -0.21
C SER A 58 2.56 -5.00 -1.59
N LEU A 59 3.50 -4.25 -2.17
CA LEU A 59 3.41 -3.80 -3.54
C LEU A 59 4.15 -4.81 -4.43
N VAL A 60 3.39 -5.56 -5.24
CA VAL A 60 3.96 -6.43 -6.26
C VAL A 60 3.90 -5.74 -7.62
N PRO A 61 4.93 -5.84 -8.47
CA PRO A 61 4.75 -5.55 -9.88
C PRO A 61 3.67 -6.51 -10.41
N GLY A 62 2.74 -6.00 -11.20
CA GLY A 62 1.86 -6.87 -11.96
C GLY A 62 2.76 -7.61 -12.92
N GLU A 63 2.85 -8.93 -12.74
CA GLU A 63 3.53 -9.78 -13.68
C GLU A 63 2.96 -9.47 -15.06
N GLU A 64 3.80 -8.88 -15.90
CA GLU A 64 3.63 -8.90 -17.33
C GLU A 64 3.93 -10.35 -17.69
N THR A 65 2.88 -11.19 -17.64
CA THR A 65 2.95 -12.55 -18.16
C THR A 65 3.48 -12.46 -19.59
N PRO A 66 4.58 -13.17 -19.92
CA PRO A 66 5.16 -13.15 -21.25
C PRO A 66 4.22 -13.71 -22.33
#